data_AF-A0A1L9P0Y0-F1
#
_entry.id   AF-A0A1L9P0Y0-F1
#
_cell.length_a   1.000
_cell.length_b   1.000
_cell.length_c   1.000
_cell.angle_alpha   90.00
_cell.angle_beta   90.00
_cell.angle_gamma   90.00
#
_symmetry.space_group_name_H-M   'P 1'
#
loop_
_entity.id
_entity.type
_entity.pdbx_description
1 polymer ?
#
loop_
_entity_poly.entity_id
_entity_poly.type
_entity_poly.pdbx_seq_one_letter_code
_entity_poly.pdbx_strand_id
1 'polypeptide(L)'
;MSYMNAIPSPVSSVFESLEPAQRDILLQARALIFEVAREDEHIGEIEETLRWGEPAYITCKKKTGSTIRLAIEKQRGQPAIFFNCKTTLVEEMRARFGAELSYSKNRAILLPRLDDPVETALKFAIGAALTYHLRS
;
A
#
# COMPACT_ATOMS: atom_id res chain seq x y z
N MET A 1 -19.74 9.46 7.94
CA MET A 1 -19.66 8.28 8.83
C MET A 1 -18.80 7.24 8.15
N SER A 2 -17.49 7.30 8.37
CA SER A 2 -16.55 6.31 7.85
C SER A 2 -16.18 5.40 9.01
N TYR A 3 -16.68 4.17 8.99
CA TYR A 3 -16.19 3.13 9.88
C TYR A 3 -14.73 2.87 9.49
N MET A 4 -13.79 3.51 10.21
CA MET A 4 -12.40 3.10 10.15
C MET A 4 -12.34 1.69 10.74
N ASN A 5 -12.08 0.69 9.88
CA ASN A 5 -11.83 -0.68 10.35
C ASN A 5 -10.80 -0.63 11.48
N ALA A 6 -11.15 -1.20 12.63
CA ALA A 6 -10.27 -1.26 13.79
C ALA A 6 -8.96 -1.94 13.38
N ILE A 7 -7.83 -1.32 13.72
CA ILE A 7 -6.51 -1.88 13.40
C ILE A 7 -6.29 -3.09 14.33
N PRO A 8 -5.97 -4.28 13.80
CA PRO A 8 -5.65 -5.44 14.63
C PRO A 8 -4.48 -5.12 15.58
N SER A 9 -4.56 -5.56 16.84
CA SER A 9 -3.55 -5.28 17.88
C SER A 9 -2.07 -5.50 17.45
N PRO A 10 -1.69 -6.61 16.77
CA PRO A 10 -0.30 -6.76 16.33
C PRO A 10 0.10 -5.73 15.27
N VAL A 11 -0.84 -5.27 14.44
CA VAL A 11 -0.62 -4.26 13.40
C VAL A 11 -0.56 -2.86 14.01
N SER A 12 -1.44 -2.54 14.98
CA SER A 12 -1.44 -1.25 15.67
C SER A 12 -0.11 -1.00 16.39
N SER A 13 0.43 -2.04 17.03
CA SER A 13 1.72 -1.99 17.72
C SER A 13 2.87 -1.61 16.79
N VAL A 14 2.84 -2.07 15.53
CA VAL A 14 3.86 -1.68 14.54
C VAL A 14 3.73 -0.20 14.20
N PHE A 15 2.53 0.30 13.93
CA PHE A 15 2.33 1.73 13.67
C PHE A 15 2.72 2.61 14.86
N GLU A 16 2.40 2.20 16.08
CA GLU A 16 2.73 2.92 17.32
C GLU A 16 4.23 2.99 17.60
N SER A 17 5.01 2.04 17.09
CA SER A 17 6.48 2.02 17.22
C SER A 17 7.22 2.99 16.28
N LEU A 18 6.51 3.59 15.32
CA LEU A 18 7.09 4.49 14.32
C LEU A 18 7.13 5.94 14.80
N GLU A 19 8.05 6.71 14.25
CA GLU A 19 8.06 8.16 14.45
C GLU A 19 6.74 8.79 14.00
N PRO A 20 6.20 9.80 14.71
CA PRO A 20 4.87 10.35 14.43
C PRO A 20 4.63 10.71 12.95
N ALA A 21 5.57 11.43 12.33
CA ALA A 21 5.45 11.82 10.91
C ALA A 21 5.44 10.62 9.96
N GLN A 22 6.19 9.56 10.27
CA GLN A 22 6.21 8.33 9.48
C GLN A 22 4.92 7.54 9.63
N ARG A 23 4.44 7.40 10.88
CA ARG A 23 3.16 6.76 11.21
C ARG A 23 2.01 7.44 10.48
N ASP A 24 1.94 8.77 10.50
CA ASP A 24 0.84 9.52 9.89
C ASP A 24 0.73 9.23 8.38
N ILE A 25 1.87 9.23 7.67
CA ILE A 25 1.90 8.93 6.23
C ILE A 25 1.47 7.49 5.96
N LEU A 26 1.95 6.51 6.74
CA LEU A 26 1.54 5.11 6.54
C LEU A 26 0.08 4.87 6.91
N LEU A 27 -0.47 5.56 7.91
CA LEU A 27 -1.90 5.48 8.25
C LEU A 27 -2.79 6.10 7.16
N GLN A 28 -2.34 7.17 6.51
CA GLN A 28 -3.01 7.71 5.32
C GLN A 28 -2.94 6.71 4.15
N ALA A 29 -1.78 6.12 3.88
CA ALA A 29 -1.65 5.08 2.86
C ALA A 29 -2.54 3.86 3.16
N ARG A 30 -2.66 3.45 4.43
CA ARG A 30 -3.61 2.43 4.88
C ARG A 30 -5.05 2.82 4.55
N ALA A 31 -5.45 4.06 4.84
CA ALA A 31 -6.79 4.54 4.54
C ALA A 31 -7.10 4.42 3.04
N LEU A 32 -6.15 4.78 2.18
CA LEU A 32 -6.28 4.64 0.73
C LEU A 32 -6.44 3.19 0.27
N ILE A 33 -5.75 2.23 0.90
CA ILE A 33 -5.90 0.80 0.58
C ILE A 33 -7.35 0.34 0.80
N PHE A 34 -7.93 0.69 1.95
CA PHE A 34 -9.32 0.34 2.24
C PHE A 34 -10.33 1.15 1.43
N GLU A 35 -10.03 2.41 1.12
CA GLU A 35 -10.85 3.24 0.22
C GLU A 35 -10.95 2.60 -1.16
N VAL A 36 -9.82 2.30 -1.79
CA VAL A 36 -9.77 1.66 -3.12
C VAL A 36 -10.45 0.30 -3.11
N ALA A 37 -10.23 -0.52 -2.07
CA ALA A 37 -10.89 -1.83 -1.96
C ALA A 37 -12.42 -1.72 -1.84
N ARG A 38 -12.93 -0.69 -1.17
CA ARG A 38 -14.37 -0.44 -1.03
C ARG A 38 -15.01 0.06 -2.33
N GLU A 39 -14.24 0.75 -3.17
CA GLU A 39 -14.72 1.34 -4.41
C GLU A 39 -14.76 0.35 -5.59
N ASP A 40 -14.04 -0.77 -5.49
CA ASP A 40 -14.03 -1.82 -6.51
C ASP A 40 -14.53 -3.16 -5.94
N GLU A 41 -15.74 -3.54 -6.31
CA GLU A 41 -16.39 -4.79 -5.90
C GLU A 41 -15.59 -6.05 -6.28
N HIS A 42 -14.73 -5.98 -7.29
CA HIS A 42 -13.91 -7.12 -7.71
C HIS A 42 -12.81 -7.45 -6.69
N ILE A 43 -12.33 -6.45 -5.96
CA ILE A 43 -11.33 -6.58 -4.89
C ILE A 43 -11.93 -7.32 -3.70
N GLY A 44 -13.10 -6.85 -3.25
CA GLY A 44 -13.79 -7.35 -2.07
C GLY A 44 -13.07 -7.00 -0.77
N GLU A 45 -13.27 -7.81 0.27
CA GLU A 45 -12.68 -7.58 1.58
C GLU A 45 -11.15 -7.73 1.58
N ILE A 46 -10.49 -6.90 2.39
CA ILE A 46 -9.05 -6.92 2.62
C ILE A 46 -8.77 -7.44 4.03
N GLU A 47 -7.96 -8.48 4.13
CA GLU A 47 -7.33 -8.91 5.37
C GLU A 47 -6.13 -8.00 5.68
N GLU A 48 -6.13 -7.39 6.86
CA GLU A 48 -5.00 -6.66 7.43
C GLU A 48 -4.29 -7.54 8.47
N THR A 49 -3.00 -7.82 8.23
CA THR A 49 -2.19 -8.73 9.05
C THR A 49 -0.73 -8.29 9.07
N LEU A 50 0.16 -9.07 9.70
CA LEU A 50 1.61 -8.87 9.61
C LEU A 50 2.25 -9.87 8.65
N ARG A 51 3.15 -9.38 7.79
CA ARG A 51 4.09 -10.21 7.03
C ARG A 51 5.50 -9.67 7.24
N TRP A 52 6.40 -10.52 7.72
CA TRP A 52 7.77 -10.14 8.09
C TRP A 52 7.84 -8.99 9.11
N GLY A 53 6.86 -8.92 10.02
CA GLY A 53 6.75 -7.85 11.02
C GLY A 53 6.20 -6.53 10.48
N GLU A 54 5.75 -6.47 9.22
CA GLU A 54 5.22 -5.26 8.60
C GLU A 54 3.71 -5.40 8.32
N PRO A 55 2.91 -4.33 8.47
CA PRO A 55 1.52 -4.28 8.04
C PRO A 55 1.38 -4.73 6.59
N ALA A 56 0.52 -5.72 6.37
CA ALA A 56 0.27 -6.36 5.09
C ALA A 56 -1.23 -6.43 4.81
N TYR A 57 -1.58 -6.18 3.55
CA TYR A 57 -2.94 -6.09 3.06
C TYR A 57 -3.12 -7.11 1.94
N ILE A 58 -4.08 -8.02 2.11
CA ILE A 58 -4.28 -9.18 1.25
C ILE A 58 -5.75 -9.25 0.89
N THR A 59 -6.07 -9.46 -0.39
CA THR A 59 -7.46 -9.71 -0.80
C THR A 59 -7.95 -11.04 -0.22
N CYS A 60 -9.07 -11.03 0.51
CA CYS A 60 -9.70 -12.25 1.04
C CYS A 60 -10.11 -13.20 -0.09
N LYS A 61 -10.53 -12.64 -1.23
CA LYS A 61 -10.82 -13.41 -2.45
C LYS A 61 -9.51 -13.92 -3.05
N LYS A 62 -9.42 -15.25 -3.20
CA LYS A 62 -8.23 -15.92 -3.75
C LYS A 62 -8.00 -15.51 -5.21
N LYS A 63 -6.72 -15.34 -5.57
CA LYS A 63 -6.28 -14.98 -6.94
C LYS A 63 -6.95 -13.71 -7.48
N THR A 64 -7.21 -12.72 -6.61
CA THR A 64 -7.68 -11.39 -7.01
C THR A 64 -6.52 -10.41 -7.09
N GLY A 65 -5.83 -10.19 -5.96
CA GLY A 65 -4.75 -9.23 -5.85
C GLY A 65 -3.40 -9.82 -5.47
N SER A 66 -2.40 -8.96 -5.47
CA SER A 66 -1.08 -9.18 -4.91
C SER A 66 -0.97 -8.50 -3.55
N THR A 67 -0.19 -9.07 -2.63
CA THR A 67 0.01 -8.50 -1.29
C THR A 67 0.65 -7.12 -1.37
N ILE A 68 0.05 -6.16 -0.67
CA ILE A 68 0.61 -4.84 -0.39
C ILE A 68 1.20 -4.85 1.02
N ARG A 69 2.34 -4.21 1.25
CA ARG A 69 2.84 -3.93 2.60
C ARG A 69 3.15 -2.45 2.80
N LEU A 70 3.07 -1.98 4.03
CA LEU A 70 3.45 -0.64 4.44
C LEU A 70 4.60 -0.73 5.43
N ALA A 71 5.70 -0.04 5.15
CA ALA A 71 6.88 -0.05 6.02
C ALA A 71 7.79 1.15 5.75
N ILE A 72 8.80 1.32 6.61
CA ILE A 72 9.89 2.27 6.39
C ILE A 72 10.94 1.62 5.50
N GLU A 73 11.28 2.29 4.40
CA GLU A 73 12.39 1.91 3.56
C GLU A 73 13.70 2.19 4.30
N LYS A 74 14.46 1.12 4.58
CA LYS A 74 15.59 1.14 5.51
C LYS A 74 16.77 2.01 5.08
N GLN A 75 16.99 2.20 3.78
CA GLN A 75 18.14 2.97 3.28
C GLN A 75 17.88 4.47 3.33
N ARG A 76 16.63 4.88 3.14
CA ARG A 76 16.21 6.28 3.07
C ARG A 76 15.49 6.76 4.32
N GLY A 77 15.05 5.86 5.20
CA GLY A 77 14.25 6.20 6.39
C GLY A 77 12.88 6.75 6.04
N GLN A 78 12.34 6.42 4.86
CA GLN A 78 11.11 7.01 4.33
C GLN A 78 9.95 6.02 4.38
N PRO A 79 8.72 6.47 4.69
CA PRO A 79 7.51 5.67 4.50
C PRO A 79 7.41 5.17 3.06
N ALA A 80 6.96 3.94 2.88
CA ALA A 80 6.85 3.33 1.57
C ALA A 80 5.74 2.28 1.52
N ILE A 81 5.16 2.14 0.33
CA ILE A 81 4.33 1.01 -0.04
C ILE A 81 5.20 0.00 -0.80
N PHE A 82 5.10 -1.27 -0.42
CA PHE A 82 5.85 -2.36 -1.02
C PHE A 82 4.91 -3.31 -1.76
N PHE A 83 5.33 -3.71 -2.95
CA PHE A 83 4.65 -4.69 -3.79
C PHE A 83 5.43 -6.00 -3.85
N ASN A 84 4.78 -7.06 -4.30
CA ASN A 84 5.42 -8.34 -4.57
C ASN A 84 6.43 -8.19 -5.73
N CYS A 85 7.68 -8.59 -5.49
CA CYS A 85 8.77 -8.46 -6.47
C CYS A 85 8.63 -9.35 -7.71
N LYS A 86 7.69 -10.30 -7.73
CA LYS A 86 7.39 -11.14 -8.89
C LYS A 86 6.34 -10.52 -9.83
N THR A 87 5.93 -9.29 -9.56
CA THR A 87 4.94 -8.56 -10.37
C THR A 87 5.60 -7.46 -11.19
N THR A 88 4.94 -7.05 -12.26
CA THR A 88 5.32 -5.91 -13.10
C THR A 88 4.86 -4.55 -12.54
N LEU A 89 4.20 -4.54 -11.37
CA LEU A 89 3.54 -3.35 -10.81
C LEU A 89 4.47 -2.14 -10.71
N VAL A 90 5.69 -2.31 -10.20
CA VAL A 90 6.61 -1.18 -10.03
C VAL A 90 7.13 -0.66 -11.38
N GLU A 91 7.31 -1.55 -12.35
CA GLU A 91 7.72 -1.18 -13.71
C GLU A 91 6.59 -0.40 -14.42
N GLU A 92 5.35 -0.89 -14.32
CA GLU A 92 4.15 -0.21 -14.82
C GLU A 92 3.98 1.17 -14.19
N MET A 93 4.11 1.25 -12.86
CA MET A 93 4.00 2.53 -12.16
C MET A 93 5.09 3.48 -12.60
N ARG A 94 6.34 3.02 -12.72
CA ARG A 94 7.46 3.86 -13.15
C ARG A 94 7.28 4.37 -14.58
N ALA A 95 6.75 3.54 -15.48
CA ALA A 95 6.46 3.95 -16.85
C ALA A 95 5.36 5.02 -16.91
N ARG A 96 4.36 4.94 -16.02
CA ARG A 96 3.20 5.85 -16.02
C ARG A 96 3.38 7.12 -15.17
N PHE A 97 4.05 7.00 -14.03
CA PHE A 97 4.12 8.01 -12.97
C PHE A 97 5.56 8.31 -12.53
N GLY A 98 6.53 8.13 -13.45
CA GLY A 98 7.95 8.30 -13.16
C GLY A 98 8.35 9.73 -12.75
N ALA A 99 7.53 10.73 -13.07
CA ALA A 99 7.76 12.12 -12.68
C ALA A 99 7.11 12.47 -11.33
N GLU A 100 6.00 11.81 -10.99
CA GLU A 100 5.20 12.07 -9.80
C GLU A 100 5.66 11.25 -8.59
N LEU A 101 6.14 10.02 -8.83
CA LEU A 101 6.46 9.06 -7.79
C LEU A 101 7.96 8.78 -7.69
N SER A 102 8.40 8.54 -6.47
CA SER A 102 9.76 8.06 -6.18
C SER A 102 9.74 6.57 -5.91
N TYR A 103 10.76 5.85 -6.38
CA TYR A 103 10.82 4.39 -6.28
C TYR A 103 12.06 3.92 -5.55
N SER A 104 11.93 2.86 -4.73
CA SER A 104 13.07 2.11 -4.22
C SER A 104 13.17 0.75 -4.91
N LYS A 105 14.21 0.61 -5.73
CA LYS A 105 14.50 -0.59 -6.53
C LYS A 105 13.25 -0.96 -7.37
N ASN A 106 12.92 -2.25 -7.44
CA ASN A 106 11.80 -2.77 -8.24
C ASN A 106 10.64 -3.24 -7.35
N ARG A 107 10.51 -2.69 -6.13
CA ARG A 107 9.61 -3.27 -5.12
C ARG A 107 8.86 -2.26 -4.26
N ALA A 108 9.15 -0.96 -4.35
CA ALA A 108 8.47 0.04 -3.53
C ALA A 108 8.29 1.39 -4.20
N ILE A 109 7.21 2.08 -3.82
CA ILE A 109 7.01 3.52 -4.02
C ILE A 109 7.28 4.19 -2.67
N LEU A 110 8.13 5.22 -2.68
CA LEU A 110 8.48 6.03 -1.53
C LEU A 110 7.44 7.15 -1.36
N LEU A 111 7.03 7.39 -0.12
CA LEU A 111 5.99 8.34 0.27
C LEU A 111 6.60 9.39 1.22
N PRO A 112 7.40 10.36 0.72
CA PRO A 112 7.92 11.43 1.56
C PRO A 112 6.80 12.36 2.06
N ARG A 113 5.71 12.42 1.31
CA ARG A 113 4.46 13.11 1.60
C ARG A 113 3.33 12.41 0.82
N LEU A 114 2.10 12.66 1.22
CA LEU A 114 0.91 12.13 0.58
C LEU A 114 -0.06 13.26 0.25
N ASP A 115 0.27 13.98 -0.82
CA ASP A 115 -0.52 15.07 -1.39
C ASP A 115 -0.81 14.77 -2.87
N ASP A 116 -1.63 15.58 -3.53
CA ASP A 116 -1.75 15.51 -4.99
C ASP A 116 -0.46 16.04 -5.64
N PRO A 117 0.10 15.35 -6.66
CA PRO A 117 -0.44 14.22 -7.43
C PRO A 117 -0.09 12.81 -6.90
N VAL A 118 0.67 12.71 -5.81
CA VAL A 118 1.15 11.43 -5.24
C VAL A 118 -0.01 10.55 -4.78
N GLU A 119 -1.02 11.12 -4.12
CA GLU A 119 -2.21 10.38 -3.66
C GLU A 119 -2.93 9.72 -4.83
N THR A 120 -3.20 10.47 -5.90
CA THR A 120 -3.87 9.98 -7.11
C THR A 120 -3.08 8.84 -7.76
N ALA A 121 -1.76 9.01 -7.93
CA ALA A 121 -0.91 7.95 -8.50
C ALA A 121 -0.84 6.72 -7.58
N LEU A 122 -0.85 6.92 -6.26
CA LEU A 122 -0.85 5.83 -5.29
C LEU A 122 -2.17 5.05 -5.29
N LYS A 123 -3.33 5.71 -5.38
CA LYS A 123 -4.64 5.03 -5.54
C LYS A 123 -4.64 4.12 -6.77
N PHE A 124 -4.08 4.59 -7.89
CA PHE A 124 -3.92 3.76 -9.08
C PHE A 124 -3.02 2.54 -8.83
N ALA A 125 -1.87 2.73 -8.18
CA ALA A 125 -0.94 1.65 -7.85
C ALA A 125 -1.57 0.60 -6.91
N ILE A 126 -2.33 1.06 -5.91
CA ILE A 126 -3.08 0.20 -4.99
C ILE A 126 -4.12 -0.62 -5.77
N GLY A 127 -4.95 0.02 -6.59
CA GLY A 127 -5.97 -0.68 -7.38
C GLY A 127 -5.35 -1.72 -8.31
N ALA A 128 -4.26 -1.37 -8.98
CA ALA A 128 -3.50 -2.30 -9.84
C ALA A 128 -2.96 -3.50 -9.05
N ALA A 129 -2.45 -3.28 -7.84
CA ALA A 129 -1.96 -4.35 -6.98
C ALA A 129 -3.09 -5.24 -6.47
N LEU A 130 -4.20 -4.66 -6.01
CA LEU A 130 -5.34 -5.40 -5.46
C LEU A 130 -6.15 -6.15 -6.53
N THR A 131 -5.99 -5.82 -7.81
CA THR A 131 -6.63 -6.53 -8.95
C THR A 131 -5.62 -7.26 -9.83
N TYR A 132 -4.36 -7.39 -9.40
CA TYR A 132 -3.26 -7.88 -10.25
C TYR A 132 -3.55 -9.18 -11.01
N HIS A 133 -4.21 -10.16 -10.37
CA HIS A 133 -4.52 -11.46 -10.95
C HIS A 133 -5.81 -11.49 -11.80
N LEU A 134 -6.58 -10.40 -11.80
CA LEU A 134 -7.72 -10.22 -12.70
C LEU A 134 -7.32 -9.56 -14.03
N ARG A 135 -6.13 -8.95 -14.08
CA ARG A 135 -5.59 -8.24 -15.25
C ARG A 135 -4.83 -9.16 -16.22
N SER A 136 -4.68 -10.44 -15.86
CA SER A 136 -3.93 -11.47 -16.59
C SER A 136 -4.83 -12.41 -17.37
#